data_AF-A0A257RAI8-F1
#
_entry.id   AF-A0A257RAI8-F1
#
_cell.length_a   1.000
_cell.length_b   1.000
_cell.length_c   1.000
_cell.angle_alpha   90.00
_cell.angle_beta   90.00
_cell.angle_gamma   90.00
#
_symmetry.space_group_name_H-M   'P 1'
#
loop_
_entity.id
_entity.type
_entity.pdbx_description
1 polymer ?
#
loop_
_entity_poly.entity_id
_entity_poly.type
_entity_poly.pdbx_seq_one_letter_code
_entity_poly.pdbx_strand_id
1 'polypeptide(L)'
;MSDTSSVSPPSDAAPEALARLRAEIDALDERLHDLLMDRAEIIERVTRDGGKRGVPIRPGREASMLRRLLGRHHGALPPQTVLRIWRELFSGALMIEGGLTIAVADGAQAELPAVAREHFGPLTGLRRHRTSSQALAD
;
A
#
# COMPACT_ATOMS: atom_id res chain seq x y z
N MET A 1 -64.07 18.57 0.53
CA MET A 1 -63.19 18.58 1.71
C MET A 1 -62.23 17.42 1.54
N SER A 2 -61.37 17.43 0.52
CA SER A 2 -60.04 18.07 0.51
C SER A 2 -59.17 17.62 1.67
N ASP A 3 -58.75 16.36 1.62
CA ASP A 3 -57.61 15.84 2.38
C ASP A 3 -56.33 16.32 1.68
N THR A 4 -55.75 17.40 2.18
CA THR A 4 -54.44 17.87 1.75
C THR A 4 -53.37 17.08 2.49
N SER A 5 -52.77 16.12 1.78
CA SER A 5 -51.50 15.49 2.12
C SER A 5 -50.44 16.56 2.38
N SER A 6 -49.95 16.65 3.62
CA SER A 6 -48.75 17.40 3.97
C SER A 6 -47.52 16.60 3.51
N VAL A 7 -47.01 16.91 2.32
CA VAL A 7 -45.66 16.50 1.91
C VAL A 7 -44.71 17.60 2.37
N SER A 8 -43.88 17.29 3.37
CA SER A 8 -42.76 18.16 3.73
C SER A 8 -41.73 18.18 2.58
N PRO A 9 -41.10 19.32 2.26
CA PRO A 9 -40.15 19.40 1.17
C PRO A 9 -38.90 18.55 1.49
N PRO A 10 -38.21 18.02 0.46
CA PRO A 10 -36.93 17.33 0.66
C PRO A 10 -35.92 18.31 1.28
N SER A 11 -35.22 17.86 2.32
CA SER A 11 -34.27 18.67 3.07
C SER A 11 -32.95 18.83 2.29
N ASP A 12 -32.68 20.04 1.79
CA ASP A 12 -31.41 20.45 1.17
C ASP A 12 -30.20 20.34 2.14
N ALA A 13 -30.44 20.15 3.45
CA ALA A 13 -29.39 20.00 4.45
C ALA A 13 -28.62 18.67 4.36
N ALA A 14 -29.25 17.60 3.83
CA ALA A 14 -28.58 16.32 3.66
C ALA A 14 -27.51 16.34 2.54
N PRO A 15 -27.80 16.93 1.36
CA PRO A 15 -26.77 17.22 0.35
C PRO A 15 -25.59 18.05 0.87
N GLU A 16 -25.85 19.10 1.65
CA GLU A 16 -24.78 19.94 2.22
C GLU A 16 -23.93 19.22 3.26
N ALA A 17 -24.54 18.42 4.13
CA ALA A 17 -23.80 17.63 5.12
C ALA A 17 -22.89 16.60 4.43
N LEU A 18 -23.37 15.94 3.38
CA LEU A 18 -22.56 15.01 2.59
C LEU A 18 -21.41 15.73 1.86
N ALA A 19 -21.65 16.93 1.33
CA ALA A 19 -20.61 17.73 0.68
C ALA A 19 -19.49 18.11 1.66
N ARG A 20 -19.84 18.50 2.90
CA ARG A 20 -18.86 18.78 3.95
C ARG A 20 -18.01 17.56 4.30
N LEU A 21 -18.63 16.39 4.48
CA LEU A 21 -17.90 15.15 4.76
C LEU A 21 -16.94 14.76 3.63
N ARG A 22 -17.30 15.00 2.37
CA ARG A 22 -16.40 14.75 1.23
C ARG A 22 -15.21 15.70 1.24
N ALA A 23 -15.43 16.99 1.49
CA ALA A 23 -14.34 17.95 1.63
C ALA A 23 -13.39 17.60 2.79
N GLU A 24 -13.91 17.04 3.89
CA GLU A 24 -13.09 16.52 4.98
C GLU A 24 -12.22 15.32 4.56
N ILE A 25 -12.74 14.43 3.71
CA ILE A 25 -11.97 13.31 3.11
C ILE A 25 -10.89 13.86 2.19
N ASP A 26 -11.23 14.77 1.28
CA ASP A 26 -10.28 15.36 0.33
C ASP A 26 -9.10 16.02 1.06
N ALA A 27 -9.40 16.82 2.10
CA ALA A 27 -8.37 17.44 2.95
C ALA A 27 -7.55 16.44 3.77
N LEU A 28 -8.10 15.24 4.07
CA LEU A 28 -7.34 14.17 4.69
C LEU A 28 -6.42 13.48 3.68
N ASP A 29 -6.88 13.28 2.44
CA ASP A 29 -6.12 12.65 1.37
C ASP A 29 -4.94 13.52 0.92
N GLU A 30 -5.11 14.84 0.87
CA GLU A 30 -4.00 15.79 0.63
C GLU A 30 -2.90 15.63 1.70
N ARG A 31 -3.29 15.64 2.98
CA ARG A 31 -2.34 15.44 4.09
C ARG A 31 -1.69 14.06 4.06
N LEU A 32 -2.44 13.03 3.68
CA LEU A 32 -1.89 11.68 3.52
C LEU A 32 -0.83 11.67 2.41
N HIS A 33 -1.10 12.31 1.28
CA HIS A 33 -0.15 12.42 0.18
C HIS A 33 1.13 13.14 0.61
N ASP A 34 1.01 14.27 1.30
CA ASP A 34 2.16 15.03 1.81
C ASP A 34 3.02 14.16 2.75
N LEU A 35 2.40 13.43 3.68
CA LEU A 35 3.10 12.49 4.56
C LEU A 35 3.81 11.36 3.80
N LEU A 36 3.26 10.92 2.66
CA LEU A 36 3.88 9.93 1.81
C LEU A 36 5.10 10.50 1.07
N MET A 37 5.03 11.75 0.61
CA MET A 37 6.16 12.45 -0.03
C MET A 37 7.29 12.71 0.97
N ASP A 38 6.97 13.22 2.16
CA ASP A 38 7.94 13.39 3.26
C ASP A 38 8.65 12.07 3.59
N ARG A 39 7.88 10.97 3.62
CA ARG A 39 8.43 9.62 3.84
C ARG A 39 9.40 9.22 2.74
N ALA A 40 9.07 9.51 1.47
CA ALA A 40 9.94 9.20 0.33
C ALA A 40 11.25 10.00 0.38
N GLU A 41 11.20 11.29 0.69
CA GLU A 41 12.40 12.13 0.86
C GLU A 41 13.32 11.61 1.98
N ILE A 42 12.75 11.16 3.09
CA ILE A 42 13.52 10.53 4.18
C ILE A 42 14.20 9.26 3.68
N ILE A 43 13.53 8.44 2.88
CA ILE A 43 14.11 7.22 2.30
C ILE A 43 15.28 7.57 1.37
N GLU A 44 15.13 8.57 0.49
CA GLU A 44 16.21 9.04 -0.38
C GLU A 44 17.45 9.47 0.41
N ARG A 45 17.25 10.22 1.50
CA ARG A 45 18.33 10.63 2.41
C ARG A 45 18.98 9.42 3.07
N VAL A 46 18.20 8.46 3.57
CA VAL A 46 18.72 7.21 4.14
C VAL A 46 19.56 6.44 3.13
N THR A 47 19.13 6.37 1.86
CA THR A 47 19.90 5.73 0.78
C THR A 47 21.22 6.45 0.54
N ARG A 48 21.19 7.79 0.45
CA ARG A 48 22.34 8.65 0.19
C ARG A 48 23.40 8.57 1.31
N ASP A 49 22.97 8.57 2.56
CA ASP A 49 23.84 8.71 3.74
C ASP A 49 24.43 7.36 4.23
N GLY A 50 24.56 6.38 3.35
CA GLY A 50 25.12 5.07 3.69
C GLY A 50 24.08 4.06 4.15
N GLY A 51 22.88 4.12 3.57
CA GLY A 51 21.96 3.00 3.52
C GLY A 51 22.68 1.70 3.14
N LYS A 52 22.15 0.57 3.62
CA LYS A 52 22.82 -0.74 3.57
C LYS A 52 23.41 -1.02 2.17
N ARG A 53 24.70 -1.35 2.10
CA ARG A 53 25.31 -1.85 0.85
C ARG A 53 24.81 -3.28 0.61
N GLY A 54 24.11 -3.52 -0.49
CA GLY A 54 23.58 -4.84 -0.87
C GLY A 54 22.06 -4.84 -1.10
N VAL A 55 21.39 -5.96 -0.78
CA VAL A 55 19.95 -6.14 -1.04
C VAL A 55 19.12 -5.13 -0.23
N PRO A 56 18.23 -4.34 -0.87
CA PRO A 56 17.48 -3.27 -0.22
C PRO A 56 16.38 -3.78 0.75
N ILE A 57 15.87 -5.00 0.56
CA ILE A 57 14.84 -5.58 1.44
C ILE A 57 15.35 -5.76 2.87
N ARG A 58 14.48 -5.43 3.84
CA ARG A 58 14.72 -5.71 5.26
C ARG A 58 13.54 -6.46 5.88
N PRO A 59 13.43 -7.80 5.65
CA PRO A 59 12.23 -8.57 6.00
C PRO A 59 11.85 -8.45 7.49
N GLY A 60 12.84 -8.48 8.38
CA GLY A 60 12.61 -8.33 9.82
C GLY A 60 12.09 -6.94 10.22
N ARG A 61 12.56 -5.87 9.56
CA ARG A 61 12.10 -4.50 9.79
C ARG A 61 10.68 -4.31 9.28
N GLU A 62 10.39 -4.79 8.08
CA GLU A 62 9.06 -4.73 7.47
C GLU A 62 8.04 -5.50 8.32
N ALA A 63 8.36 -6.74 8.71
CA ALA A 63 7.49 -7.54 9.57
C ALA A 63 7.25 -6.89 10.94
N SER A 64 8.27 -6.27 11.54
CA SER A 64 8.13 -5.51 12.79
C SER A 64 7.21 -4.30 12.62
N MET A 65 7.33 -3.56 11.51
CA MET A 65 6.47 -2.43 11.21
C MET A 65 5.02 -2.85 11.01
N LEU A 66 4.76 -3.90 10.22
CA LEU A 66 3.42 -4.44 10.00
C LEU A 66 2.77 -4.92 11.30
N ARG A 67 3.49 -5.71 12.12
CA ARG A 67 3.01 -6.14 13.44
C ARG A 67 2.65 -4.97 14.33
N ARG A 68 3.48 -3.91 14.33
CA ARG A 68 3.25 -2.71 15.13
C ARG A 68 2.00 -1.94 14.66
N LEU A 69 1.74 -1.87 13.35
CA LEU A 69 0.55 -1.23 12.79
C LEU A 69 -0.71 -2.02 13.14
N LEU A 70 -0.69 -3.33 12.97
CA LEU A 70 -1.80 -4.21 13.37
C LEU A 70 -2.07 -4.12 14.87
N GLY A 71 -1.02 -4.08 15.71
CA GLY A 71 -1.17 -4.00 17.16
C GLY A 71 -1.83 -2.71 17.67
N ARG A 72 -1.86 -1.64 16.88
CA ARG A 72 -2.55 -0.38 17.21
C ARG A 72 -3.81 -0.12 16.39
N HIS A 73 -4.15 -1.05 15.51
CA HIS A 73 -5.25 -0.88 14.57
C HIS A 73 -6.59 -0.90 15.31
N HIS A 74 -7.46 0.06 14.99
CA HIS A 74 -8.82 0.20 15.51
C HIS A 74 -9.67 0.96 14.49
N GLY A 75 -11.00 0.88 14.61
CA GLY A 75 -11.93 1.55 13.72
C GLY A 75 -12.50 0.66 12.61
N ALA A 76 -13.15 1.28 11.63
CA ALA A 76 -13.95 0.58 10.61
C ALA A 76 -13.15 0.08 9.40
N LEU A 77 -11.92 0.55 9.20
CA LEU A 77 -11.09 0.13 8.08
C LEU A 77 -10.66 -1.33 8.26
N PRO A 78 -10.80 -2.23 7.28
CA PRO A 78 -10.29 -3.59 7.41
C PRO A 78 -8.77 -3.60 7.65
N PRO A 79 -8.24 -4.38 8.62
CA PRO A 79 -6.79 -4.40 8.91
C PRO A 79 -5.96 -4.85 7.71
N GLN A 80 -6.56 -5.63 6.81
CA GLN A 80 -5.91 -6.20 5.64
C GLN A 80 -5.61 -5.11 4.60
N THR A 81 -6.43 -4.05 4.57
CA THR A 81 -6.18 -2.86 3.76
C THR A 81 -4.91 -2.15 4.23
N VAL A 82 -4.69 -2.03 5.54
CA VAL A 82 -3.47 -1.42 6.10
C VAL A 82 -2.24 -2.23 5.70
N LEU A 83 -2.32 -3.56 5.76
CA LEU A 83 -1.22 -4.43 5.34
C LEU A 83 -0.87 -4.23 3.87
N ARG A 84 -1.87 -4.16 2.99
CA ARG A 84 -1.67 -3.98 1.55
C ARG A 84 -1.06 -2.63 1.22
N ILE A 85 -1.59 -1.55 1.80
CA ILE A 85 -1.01 -0.20 1.64
C ILE A 85 0.47 -0.21 2.05
N TRP A 86 0.81 -0.79 3.21
CA TRP A 86 2.20 -0.79 3.65
C TRP A 86 3.12 -1.65 2.78
N ARG A 87 2.63 -2.75 2.20
CA ARG A 87 3.41 -3.53 1.22
C ARG A 87 3.70 -2.73 -0.05
N GLU A 88 2.72 -1.98 -0.55
CA GLU A 88 2.93 -1.06 -1.68
C GLU A 88 3.97 0.02 -1.34
N LEU A 89 3.89 0.60 -0.14
CA LEU A 89 4.86 1.59 0.33
C LEU A 89 6.28 1.04 0.55
N PHE A 90 6.42 -0.27 0.78
CA PHE A 90 7.71 -0.95 0.80
C PHE A 90 8.21 -1.18 -0.63
N SER A 91 7.36 -1.66 -1.54
CA SER A 91 7.71 -1.85 -2.94
C SER A 91 8.19 -0.55 -3.61
N GLY A 92 7.50 0.57 -3.36
CA GLY A 92 7.93 1.89 -3.85
C GLY A 92 9.27 2.34 -3.25
N ALA A 93 9.53 2.03 -1.97
CA ALA A 93 10.82 2.34 -1.35
C ALA A 93 11.98 1.58 -2.01
N LEU A 94 11.77 0.31 -2.40
CA LEU A 94 12.79 -0.47 -3.11
C LEU A 94 13.21 0.19 -4.42
N MET A 95 12.27 0.84 -5.12
CA MET A 95 12.58 1.57 -6.36
C MET A 95 13.47 2.79 -6.09
N ILE A 96 13.25 3.50 -4.99
CA ILE A 96 14.11 4.61 -4.55
C ILE A 96 15.50 4.11 -4.15
N GLU A 97 15.57 2.93 -3.50
CA GLU A 97 16.80 2.32 -3.00
C GLU A 97 17.66 1.64 -4.11
N GLY A 98 17.33 1.83 -5.38
CA GLY A 98 18.10 1.30 -6.53
C GLY A 98 17.46 0.11 -7.23
N GLY A 99 16.22 -0.23 -6.86
CA GLY A 99 15.44 -1.29 -7.46
C GLY A 99 15.81 -2.70 -7.00
N LEU A 100 14.92 -3.64 -7.29
CA LEU A 100 15.12 -5.06 -7.04
C LEU A 100 14.40 -5.88 -8.09
N THR A 101 15.01 -7.00 -8.48
CA THR A 101 14.35 -8.03 -9.27
C THR A 101 14.31 -9.33 -8.50
N ILE A 102 13.15 -9.98 -8.50
CA ILE A 102 12.92 -11.29 -7.89
C ILE A 102 12.87 -12.34 -9.00
N ALA A 103 13.79 -13.31 -8.96
CA ALA A 103 13.72 -14.50 -9.77
C ALA A 103 12.80 -15.53 -9.10
N VAL A 104 11.82 -16.06 -9.84
CA VAL A 104 10.85 -17.04 -9.34
C VAL A 104 10.79 -18.23 -10.30
N ALA A 105 10.89 -19.43 -9.73
CA ALA A 105 10.66 -20.65 -10.46
C ALA A 105 9.15 -20.95 -10.54
N ASP A 106 8.61 -20.92 -11.75
CA ASP A 106 7.26 -21.28 -12.09
C ASP A 106 7.21 -22.81 -12.30
N GLY A 107 7.22 -23.54 -11.17
CA GLY A 107 7.01 -24.99 -11.16
C GLY A 107 5.64 -25.38 -11.73
N ALA A 108 5.31 -26.67 -11.76
CA ALA A 108 4.12 -27.17 -12.45
C ALA A 108 2.78 -26.58 -11.95
N GLN A 109 2.72 -26.05 -10.73
CA GLN A 109 1.50 -25.53 -10.09
C GLN A 109 1.30 -24.01 -10.27
N ALA A 110 2.24 -23.27 -10.87
CA ALA A 110 2.11 -21.85 -11.25
C ALA A 110 1.56 -20.84 -10.21
N GLU A 111 1.84 -21.04 -8.91
CA GLU A 111 1.35 -20.12 -7.85
C GLU A 111 2.41 -19.12 -7.38
N LEU A 112 3.70 -19.48 -7.45
CA LEU A 112 4.78 -18.69 -6.87
C LEU A 112 4.92 -17.28 -7.46
N PRO A 113 4.73 -17.03 -8.78
CA PRO A 113 4.76 -15.67 -9.32
C PRO A 113 3.67 -14.76 -8.75
N ALA A 114 2.50 -15.30 -8.41
CA ALA A 114 1.41 -14.54 -7.81
C ALA A 114 1.73 -14.22 -6.33
N VAL A 115 2.23 -15.21 -5.59
CA VAL A 115 2.67 -15.01 -4.19
C VAL A 115 3.82 -13.99 -4.12
N ALA A 116 4.78 -14.05 -5.04
CA ALA A 116 5.87 -13.10 -5.10
C ALA A 116 5.36 -11.67 -5.36
N ARG A 117 4.39 -11.49 -6.26
CA ARG A 117 3.75 -10.17 -6.49
C ARG A 117 3.04 -9.66 -5.24
N GLU A 118 2.25 -10.49 -4.56
CA GLU A 118 1.57 -10.07 -3.32
C GLU A 118 2.58 -9.71 -2.21
N HIS A 119 3.71 -10.41 -2.13
CA HIS A 119 4.70 -10.18 -1.09
C HIS A 119 5.59 -8.95 -1.35
N PHE A 120 6.17 -8.87 -2.55
CA PHE A 120 7.16 -7.85 -2.93
C PHE A 120 6.55 -6.62 -3.62
N GLY A 121 5.24 -6.65 -3.90
CA GLY A 121 4.52 -5.59 -4.59
C GLY A 121 4.69 -5.61 -6.12
N PRO A 122 3.82 -4.89 -6.83
CA PRO A 122 3.74 -4.88 -8.29
C PRO A 122 4.86 -4.09 -8.97
N LEU A 123 5.51 -3.16 -8.27
CA LEU A 123 6.60 -2.34 -8.84
C LEU A 123 7.94 -3.09 -8.83
N THR A 124 8.07 -4.14 -8.04
CA THR A 124 9.27 -4.96 -7.98
C THR A 124 9.38 -5.82 -9.25
N GLY A 125 10.54 -5.76 -9.93
CA GLY A 125 10.79 -6.58 -11.11
C GLY A 125 10.65 -8.07 -10.81
N LEU A 126 10.04 -8.83 -11.71
CA LEU A 126 9.85 -10.27 -11.54
C LEU A 126 10.36 -11.03 -12.77
N ARG A 127 11.41 -11.83 -12.62
CA ARG A 127 11.88 -12.77 -13.65
C ARG A 127 11.32 -14.16 -13.36
N ARG A 128 10.72 -14.78 -14.37
CA ARG A 128 10.15 -16.13 -14.24
C ARG A 128 11.06 -17.14 -14.91
N HIS A 129 11.32 -18.24 -14.22
CA HIS A 129 12.12 -19.36 -14.70
C HIS A 129 11.31 -20.66 -14.63
N ARG A 130 11.68 -21.69 -15.39
CA ARG A 130 10.94 -22.96 -15.40
C ARG A 130 11.30 -23.88 -14.24
N THR A 131 12.48 -23.71 -13.67
CA THR A 131 12.99 -24.56 -12.58
C THR A 131 13.67 -23.74 -11.51
N SER A 132 13.71 -24.27 -10.29
CA SER A 132 14.42 -23.65 -9.17
C SER A 132 15.91 -23.45 -9.46
N SER A 133 16.55 -24.42 -10.15
CA SER A 133 17.96 -24.30 -10.55
C SER A 133 18.19 -23.12 -11.50
N GLN A 134 17.25 -22.84 -12.41
CA GLN A 134 17.36 -21.67 -13.30
C GLN A 134 17.17 -20.36 -12.53
N ALA A 135 16.23 -20.32 -11.58
CA ALA A 135 16.02 -19.11 -10.76
C ALA A 135 17.19 -18.82 -9.80
N LEU A 136 17.88 -19.85 -9.30
CA LEU A 136 19.06 -19.68 -8.43
C LEU A 136 20.34 -19.29 -9.18
N ALA A 137 20.37 -19.48 -10.50
CA ALA A 137 21.51 -19.15 -11.35
C ALA A 137 21.42 -17.75 -11.98
N ASP A 138 20.34 -17.02 -11.71
CA ASP A 138 20.06 -15.66 -12.20
C ASP A 138 20.78 -14.58 -11.37
#